data_AF-A0A2N5LFR1-F1
#
_entry.id   AF-A0A2N5LFR1-F1
#
_cell.length_a   1.000
_cell.length_b   1.000
_cell.length_c   1.000
_cell.angle_alpha   90.00
_cell.angle_beta   90.00
_cell.angle_gamma   90.00
#
_symmetry.space_group_name_H-M   'P 1'
#
loop_
_entity.id
_entity.type
_entity.pdbx_description
1 polymer ?
#
loop_
_entity_poly.entity_id
_entity_poly.type
_entity_poly.pdbx_seq_one_letter_code
_entity_poly.pdbx_strand_id
1 'polypeptide(L)'
;MPYLGGILMNNNQVSHFNNSSSGFTLIELIISLVLGLLVSAAVIQVYIISARTSVVQQSASEVQDTTIFALQAVDDHIRLANLGNPISNITSTTPHSGIVLTTNNLGNSNATDEKYLTVSADSDGWTGLSNIVGIESDQLTIQYKNITSASLYDCEGTEIASGSSDWVVERYFIRKAAGGGATDLVLACSAGRVDEEGVIVTAFTGNGEIIIPAIEQFKVLLGTITDVNQLSYLPASTYLTLTEKPAITTIKLGVIVRSTTPLIEDPESELATEDKGKFVVLGTEQKLNTVSMNENYYRRSYESTITLRSARVMSVTGLKSNVTS
;
A
#
# COMPACT_ATOMS: atom_id res chain seq x y z
N MET A 1 0.57 94.57 66.77
CA MET A 1 1.33 95.55 65.96
C MET A 1 1.78 94.87 64.67
N PRO A 2 1.71 95.57 63.53
CA PRO A 2 1.57 94.98 62.19
C PRO A 2 2.87 95.03 61.38
N TYR A 3 2.98 94.20 60.33
CA TYR A 3 3.67 94.49 59.06
C TYR A 3 3.08 93.47 58.06
N LEU A 4 2.05 93.83 57.29
CA LEU A 4 2.09 94.49 55.97
C LEU A 4 3.31 94.09 55.13
N GLY A 5 3.07 93.30 54.10
CA GLY A 5 4.06 92.92 53.10
C GLY A 5 3.43 92.31 51.85
N GLY A 6 3.00 93.19 50.94
CA GLY A 6 3.26 93.06 49.50
C GLY A 6 2.70 91.86 48.73
N ILE A 7 1.72 92.16 47.90
CA ILE A 7 1.24 91.39 46.74
C ILE A 7 2.40 91.01 45.81
N LEU A 8 2.49 89.72 45.46
CA LEU A 8 3.01 89.27 44.16
C LEU A 8 1.95 88.38 43.53
N MET A 9 1.14 88.96 42.65
CA MET A 9 0.38 88.22 41.65
C MET A 9 1.39 87.50 40.75
N ASN A 10 1.64 86.22 41.03
CA ASN A 10 2.39 85.38 40.12
C ASN A 10 1.46 85.04 38.95
N ASN A 11 1.70 85.66 37.80
CA ASN A 11 1.08 85.31 36.53
C ASN A 11 1.42 83.85 36.23
N ASN A 12 0.49 82.94 36.53
CA ASN A 12 0.48 81.61 35.93
C ASN A 12 0.28 81.80 34.43
N GLN A 13 1.38 81.96 33.70
CA GLN A 13 1.43 81.75 32.27
C GLN A 13 1.08 80.28 32.06
N VAL A 14 -0.20 80.00 31.84
CA VAL A 14 -0.64 78.72 31.27
C VAL A 14 -0.01 78.68 29.89
N SER A 15 1.14 78.03 29.77
CA SER A 15 1.71 77.68 28.48
C SER A 15 0.74 76.70 27.83
N HIS A 16 -0.18 77.23 27.03
CA HIS A 16 -0.92 76.44 26.06
C HIS A 16 0.11 75.88 25.09
N PHE A 17 0.57 74.64 25.36
CA PHE A 17 1.10 73.80 24.31
C PHE A 17 -0.04 73.67 23.30
N ASN A 18 0.02 74.45 22.22
CA ASN A 18 -0.77 74.18 21.04
C ASN A 18 -0.30 72.81 20.55
N ASN A 19 -1.00 71.75 20.99
CA ASN A 19 -0.93 70.46 20.34
C ASN A 19 -1.52 70.67 18.94
N SER A 20 -0.64 71.02 18.00
CA SER A 20 -0.91 70.91 16.58
C SER A 20 -1.22 69.44 16.32
N SER A 21 -2.51 69.11 16.30
CA SER A 21 -2.99 67.87 15.71
C SER A 21 -2.82 68.03 14.21
N SER A 22 -1.68 67.58 13.68
CA SER A 22 -1.49 67.44 12.24
C SER A 22 -2.40 66.30 11.80
N GLY A 23 -3.48 66.63 11.09
CA GLY A 23 -4.33 65.62 10.45
C GLY A 23 -3.55 64.86 9.38
N PHE A 24 -3.81 63.55 9.26
CA PHE A 24 -3.22 62.73 8.21
C PHE A 24 -3.70 63.19 6.83
N THR A 25 -2.80 63.18 5.85
CA THR A 25 -3.18 63.44 4.46
C THR A 25 -3.93 62.23 3.88
N LEU A 26 -4.84 62.48 2.93
CA LEU A 26 -5.57 61.40 2.23
C LEU A 26 -4.60 60.39 1.58
N ILE A 27 -3.43 60.87 1.11
CA ILE A 27 -2.42 60.04 0.48
C ILE A 27 -1.72 59.10 1.48
N GLU A 28 -1.41 59.55 2.70
CA GLU A 28 -0.86 58.68 3.75
C GLU A 28 -1.84 57.59 4.18
N LEU A 29 -3.14 57.91 4.21
CA LEU A 29 -4.18 56.93 4.50
C LEU A 29 -4.30 55.87 3.39
N ILE A 30 -4.21 56.29 2.12
CA ILE A 30 -4.23 55.35 0.99
C ILE A 30 -2.96 54.49 0.99
N ILE A 31 -1.79 55.07 1.23
CA ILE A 31 -0.52 54.33 1.27
C ILE A 31 -0.53 53.30 2.41
N SER A 32 -0.95 53.68 3.62
CA SER A 32 -1.02 52.76 4.75
C SER A 32 -2.02 51.62 4.53
N LEU A 33 -3.19 51.90 3.95
CA LEU A 33 -4.19 50.89 3.61
C LEU A 33 -3.66 49.93 2.53
N VAL A 34 -3.02 50.45 1.49
CA VAL A 34 -2.43 49.62 0.41
C VAL A 34 -1.31 48.74 0.96
N LEU A 35 -0.39 49.29 1.75
CA LEU A 35 0.70 48.53 2.36
C LEU A 35 0.19 47.46 3.33
N GLY A 36 -0.79 47.77 4.17
CA GLY A 36 -1.41 46.81 5.07
C GLY A 36 -2.08 45.66 4.32
N LEU A 37 -2.74 45.96 3.20
CA LEU A 37 -3.39 44.95 2.35
C LEU A 37 -2.36 44.05 1.64
N LEU A 38 -1.25 44.61 1.15
CA LEU A 38 -0.15 43.84 0.56
C LEU A 38 0.49 42.89 1.56
N VAL A 39 0.80 43.36 2.77
CA VAL A 39 1.41 42.52 3.82
C VAL A 39 0.44 41.41 4.25
N SER A 40 -0.84 41.73 4.44
CA SER A 40 -1.86 40.74 4.80
C SER A 40 -2.01 39.66 3.73
N ALA A 41 -2.02 40.06 2.45
CA ALA A 41 -2.08 39.11 1.33
C ALA A 41 -0.86 38.17 1.31
N ALA A 42 0.35 38.71 1.52
CA ALA A 42 1.57 37.90 1.60
C ALA A 42 1.54 36.90 2.76
N VAL A 43 1.10 37.32 3.95
CA VAL A 43 0.98 36.44 5.13
C VAL A 43 -0.04 35.33 4.88
N ILE A 44 -1.19 35.64 4.27
CA ILE A 44 -2.22 34.64 3.94
C ILE A 44 -1.67 33.61 2.94
N GLN A 45 -0.90 34.04 1.93
CA GLN A 45 -0.28 33.11 0.98
C GLN A 45 0.69 32.14 1.68
N VAL A 46 1.55 32.65 2.57
CA VAL A 46 2.47 31.81 3.35
C VAL A 46 1.70 30.81 4.21
N TYR A 47 0.63 31.24 4.88
CA TYR A 47 -0.22 30.35 5.66
C TYR A 47 -0.85 29.25 4.81
N ILE A 48 -1.39 29.57 3.64
CA ILE A 48 -1.99 28.59 2.71
C ILE A 48 -0.94 27.57 2.26
N ILE A 49 0.26 28.02 1.88
CA ILE A 49 1.36 27.14 1.47
C ILE A 49 1.78 26.21 2.63
N SER A 50 1.90 26.76 3.84
CA SER A 50 2.23 25.98 5.03
C SER A 50 1.16 24.93 5.33
N ALA A 51 -0.12 25.28 5.25
CA ALA A 51 -1.23 24.36 5.48
C ALA A 51 -1.26 23.23 4.44
N ARG A 52 -1.09 23.56 3.15
CA ARG A 52 -1.01 22.56 2.06
C ARG A 52 0.15 21.60 2.27
N THR A 53 1.33 22.15 2.55
CA THR A 53 2.54 21.36 2.79
C THR A 53 2.37 20.43 3.98
N SER A 54 1.74 20.89 5.06
CA SER A 54 1.45 20.07 6.24
C SER A 54 0.54 18.89 5.92
N VAL A 55 -0.52 19.09 5.11
CA VAL A 55 -1.43 18.01 4.70
C VAL A 55 -0.70 17.00 3.81
N VAL A 56 0.07 17.46 2.83
CA VAL A 56 0.87 16.56 1.97
C VAL A 56 1.86 15.73 2.78
N GLN A 57 2.56 16.35 3.74
CA GLN A 57 3.50 15.63 4.62
C GLN A 57 2.77 14.60 5.49
N GLN A 58 1.61 14.95 6.04
CA GLN A 58 0.80 14.03 6.83
C GLN A 58 0.32 12.85 5.99
N SER A 59 -0.23 13.10 4.80
CA SER A 59 -0.69 12.06 3.87
C SER A 59 0.45 11.18 3.38
N ALA A 60 1.63 11.75 3.15
CA ALA A 60 2.81 10.99 2.78
C ALA A 60 3.34 10.11 3.93
N SER A 61 3.28 10.59 5.17
CA SER A 61 3.61 9.79 6.36
C SER A 61 2.62 8.65 6.54
N GLU A 62 1.33 8.95 6.47
CA GLU A 62 0.25 7.96 6.58
C GLU A 62 0.42 6.80 5.59
N VAL A 63 0.65 7.12 4.31
CA VAL A 63 0.86 6.12 3.26
C VAL A 63 2.12 5.29 3.49
N GLN A 64 3.20 5.92 3.96
CA GLN A 64 4.44 5.21 4.26
C GLN A 64 4.27 4.27 5.45
N ASP A 65 3.77 4.78 6.57
CA ASP A 65 3.63 4.01 7.80
C ASP A 65 2.70 2.82 7.58
N THR A 66 1.51 3.07 7.05
CA THR A 66 0.49 2.02 6.83
C THR A 66 0.99 0.94 5.87
N THR A 67 1.61 1.33 4.76
CA THR A 67 2.01 0.37 3.72
C THR A 67 3.27 -0.41 4.09
N ILE A 68 4.25 0.23 4.73
CA ILE A 68 5.48 -0.46 5.13
C ILE A 68 5.17 -1.51 6.19
N PHE A 69 4.39 -1.18 7.22
CA PHE A 69 4.04 -2.16 8.26
C PHE A 69 3.18 -3.29 7.70
N ALA A 70 2.19 -2.97 6.85
CA ALA A 70 1.33 -3.98 6.26
C ALA A 70 2.08 -4.91 5.30
N LEU A 71 2.95 -4.39 4.43
CA LEU A 71 3.76 -5.22 3.53
C LEU A 71 4.77 -6.07 4.31
N GLN A 72 5.34 -5.57 5.41
CA GLN A 72 6.18 -6.40 6.28
C GLN A 72 5.40 -7.58 6.87
N ALA A 73 4.17 -7.35 7.36
CA ALA A 73 3.32 -8.41 7.86
C ALA A 73 2.97 -9.44 6.76
N VAL A 74 2.61 -8.98 5.56
CA VAL A 74 2.35 -9.85 4.40
C VAL A 74 3.60 -10.65 4.03
N ASP A 75 4.77 -10.00 3.99
CA ASP A 75 6.04 -10.65 3.65
C ASP A 75 6.39 -11.75 4.67
N ASP A 76 6.16 -11.51 5.96
CA ASP A 76 6.38 -12.50 7.01
C ASP A 76 5.49 -13.74 6.83
N HIS A 77 4.23 -13.54 6.44
CA HIS A 77 3.30 -14.64 6.15
C HIS A 77 3.66 -15.38 4.86
N ILE A 78 4.02 -14.66 3.79
CA ILE A 78 4.51 -15.28 2.55
C ILE A 78 5.79 -16.09 2.78
N ARG A 79 6.65 -15.68 3.72
CA ARG A 79 7.83 -16.46 4.10
C ARG A 79 7.50 -17.78 4.81
N LEU A 80 6.30 -17.91 5.37
CA LEU A 80 5.79 -19.17 5.90
C LEU A 80 5.26 -20.09 4.81
N ALA A 81 4.99 -19.58 3.60
CA ALA A 81 4.50 -20.42 2.50
C ALA A 81 5.39 -21.65 2.29
N ASN A 82 4.72 -22.81 2.13
CA ASN A 82 5.35 -24.14 2.02
C ASN A 82 6.06 -24.63 3.30
N LEU A 83 5.86 -23.97 4.45
CA LEU A 83 6.27 -24.54 5.74
C LEU A 83 5.43 -25.79 6.02
N GLY A 84 6.08 -26.86 6.48
CA GLY A 84 5.44 -28.14 6.76
C GLY A 84 5.30 -29.08 5.56
N ASN A 85 5.57 -28.62 4.34
CA ASN A 85 5.61 -29.49 3.16
C ASN A 85 7.02 -30.10 2.99
N PRO A 86 7.17 -31.44 2.92
CA PRO A 86 8.47 -32.07 2.67
C PRO A 86 9.00 -31.83 1.24
N ILE A 87 8.15 -31.43 0.30
CA ILE A 87 8.51 -31.16 -1.09
C ILE A 87 8.98 -29.71 -1.22
N SER A 88 10.24 -29.51 -1.60
CA SER A 88 10.85 -28.19 -1.80
C SER A 88 10.67 -27.63 -3.22
N ASN A 89 10.06 -28.40 -4.12
CA ASN A 89 9.75 -27.96 -5.49
C ASN A 89 8.31 -27.46 -5.56
N ILE A 90 8.12 -26.14 -5.39
CA ILE A 90 6.81 -25.47 -5.39
C ILE A 90 6.35 -25.30 -6.83
N THR A 91 5.25 -25.98 -7.21
CA THR A 91 4.66 -25.90 -8.56
C THR A 91 3.13 -25.99 -8.50
N SER A 92 2.45 -25.80 -9.63
CA SER A 92 0.98 -25.96 -9.72
C SER A 92 0.50 -27.40 -9.55
N THR A 93 1.39 -28.40 -9.59
CA THR A 93 1.06 -29.82 -9.45
C THR A 93 1.57 -30.42 -8.16
N THR A 94 2.38 -29.70 -7.40
CA THR A 94 2.92 -30.16 -6.12
C THR A 94 1.79 -30.21 -5.08
N PRO A 95 1.50 -31.37 -4.44
CA PRO A 95 0.53 -31.43 -3.36
C PRO A 95 0.96 -30.55 -2.18
N HIS A 96 0.01 -29.86 -1.57
CA HIS A 96 0.23 -28.95 -0.44
C HIS A 96 1.25 -27.83 -0.70
N SER A 97 1.38 -27.43 -1.97
CA SER A 97 2.34 -26.42 -2.41
C SER A 97 2.07 -25.08 -1.72
N GLY A 98 3.14 -24.41 -1.29
CA GLY A 98 3.01 -23.13 -0.59
C GLY A 98 2.39 -22.00 -1.39
N ILE A 99 2.40 -22.08 -2.72
CA ILE A 99 1.64 -21.20 -3.60
C ILE A 99 0.53 -22.02 -4.23
N VAL A 100 -0.71 -21.60 -3.98
CA VAL A 100 -1.90 -22.33 -4.38
C VAL A 100 -2.35 -21.80 -5.74
N LEU A 101 -2.06 -22.54 -6.80
CA LEU A 101 -2.40 -22.20 -8.19
C LEU A 101 -3.54 -23.07 -8.74
N THR A 102 -3.67 -24.30 -8.24
CA THR A 102 -4.72 -25.24 -8.62
C THR A 102 -5.26 -25.97 -7.39
N THR A 103 -6.39 -26.64 -7.52
CA THR A 103 -6.99 -27.45 -6.44
C THR A 103 -6.07 -28.58 -5.98
N ASN A 104 -5.21 -29.12 -6.87
CA ASN A 104 -4.21 -30.14 -6.50
C ASN A 104 -3.24 -29.64 -5.42
N ASN A 105 -3.00 -28.32 -5.35
CA ASN A 105 -2.17 -27.75 -4.30
C ASN A 105 -2.85 -27.82 -2.93
N LEU A 106 -4.18 -27.89 -2.85
CA LEU A 106 -4.91 -27.93 -1.58
C LEU A 106 -5.17 -29.34 -1.05
N GLY A 107 -4.95 -30.38 -1.87
CA GLY A 107 -5.21 -31.77 -1.51
C GLY A 107 -6.14 -32.45 -2.54
N ASN A 108 -6.19 -33.78 -2.51
CA ASN A 108 -6.82 -34.58 -3.57
C ASN A 108 -8.36 -34.46 -3.64
N SER A 109 -9.00 -34.05 -2.55
CA SER A 109 -10.46 -33.92 -2.43
C SER A 109 -10.94 -32.47 -2.53
N ASN A 110 -10.06 -31.53 -2.88
CA ASN A 110 -10.41 -30.13 -2.92
C ASN A 110 -11.19 -29.76 -4.19
N ALA A 111 -12.29 -29.02 -4.01
CA ALA A 111 -13.16 -28.54 -5.10
C ALA A 111 -13.36 -27.02 -5.02
N THR A 112 -12.37 -26.29 -4.50
CA THR A 112 -12.42 -24.83 -4.43
C THR A 112 -12.44 -24.26 -5.85
N ASP A 113 -13.34 -23.31 -6.09
CA ASP A 113 -13.38 -22.54 -7.32
C ASP A 113 -12.04 -21.82 -7.56
N GLU A 114 -11.48 -21.94 -8.78
CA GLU A 114 -10.17 -21.42 -9.16
C GLU A 114 -10.04 -19.91 -8.93
N LYS A 115 -11.15 -19.17 -8.95
CA LYS A 115 -11.21 -17.73 -8.66
C LYS A 115 -10.72 -17.33 -7.26
N TYR A 116 -10.59 -18.30 -6.34
CA TYR A 116 -10.13 -18.10 -4.97
C TYR A 116 -8.67 -18.53 -4.75
N LEU A 117 -8.00 -19.00 -5.80
CA LEU A 117 -6.59 -19.40 -5.79
C LEU A 117 -5.71 -18.23 -6.27
N THR A 118 -4.43 -18.48 -6.50
CA THR A 118 -3.52 -17.49 -7.07
C THR A 118 -3.86 -17.27 -8.53
N VAL A 119 -4.30 -16.05 -8.86
CA VAL A 119 -4.74 -15.64 -10.20
C VAL A 119 -4.21 -14.26 -10.53
N SER A 120 -4.00 -13.98 -11.81
CA SER A 120 -3.57 -12.68 -12.30
C SER A 120 -4.68 -12.01 -13.12
N ALA A 121 -4.54 -10.71 -13.37
CA ALA A 121 -5.53 -9.88 -14.05
C ALA A 121 -5.99 -10.38 -15.43
N ASP A 122 -5.16 -11.20 -16.07
CA ASP A 122 -5.37 -11.82 -17.37
C ASP A 122 -5.83 -13.29 -17.28
N SER A 123 -6.15 -13.79 -16.08
CA SER A 123 -6.72 -15.12 -15.87
C SER A 123 -8.17 -15.19 -16.36
N ASP A 124 -8.48 -16.22 -17.16
CA ASP A 124 -9.84 -16.46 -17.68
C ASP A 124 -10.86 -16.70 -16.55
N GLY A 125 -12.05 -16.12 -16.69
CA GLY A 125 -13.16 -16.32 -15.73
C GLY A 125 -12.98 -15.61 -14.38
N TRP A 126 -11.94 -14.79 -14.24
CA TRP A 126 -11.68 -13.99 -13.04
C TRP A 126 -11.58 -12.50 -13.38
N THR A 127 -11.95 -11.64 -12.43
CA THR A 127 -11.79 -10.19 -12.56
C THR A 127 -11.52 -9.61 -11.19
N GLY A 128 -10.28 -9.21 -10.95
CA GLY A 128 -9.90 -8.44 -9.77
C GLY A 128 -10.52 -7.04 -9.81
N LEU A 129 -10.58 -6.36 -8.67
CA LEU A 129 -10.92 -4.94 -8.65
C LEU A 129 -9.64 -4.11 -8.75
N SER A 130 -9.66 -3.07 -9.59
CA SER A 130 -8.61 -2.07 -9.64
C SER A 130 -9.17 -0.70 -9.97
N ASN A 131 -8.42 0.32 -9.59
CA ASN A 131 -8.62 1.68 -10.03
C ASN A 131 -7.73 2.06 -11.23
N ILE A 132 -7.13 1.09 -11.91
CA ILE A 132 -6.28 1.26 -13.09
C ILE A 132 -7.08 0.98 -14.38
N VAL A 133 -6.81 1.74 -15.44
CA VAL A 133 -7.46 1.57 -16.74
C VAL A 133 -7.02 0.25 -17.40
N GLY A 134 -7.97 -0.66 -17.57
CA GLY A 134 -7.78 -1.87 -18.39
C GLY A 134 -6.82 -2.91 -17.82
N ILE A 135 -6.36 -2.74 -16.58
CA ILE A 135 -5.47 -3.68 -15.90
C ILE A 135 -6.00 -3.91 -14.49
N GLU A 136 -6.60 -5.08 -14.28
CA GLU A 136 -7.09 -5.45 -12.97
C GLU A 136 -5.94 -5.77 -11.99
N SER A 137 -6.31 -5.88 -10.71
CA SER A 137 -5.41 -6.38 -9.68
C SER A 137 -5.31 -7.90 -9.76
N ASP A 138 -4.31 -8.48 -9.09
CA ASP A 138 -4.09 -9.90 -8.95
C ASP A 138 -4.59 -10.40 -7.57
N GLN A 139 -4.55 -11.71 -7.35
CA GLN A 139 -4.81 -12.34 -6.06
C GLN A 139 -3.73 -13.39 -5.77
N LEU A 140 -3.26 -13.42 -4.53
CA LEU A 140 -2.28 -14.40 -4.07
C LEU A 140 -2.90 -15.30 -3.01
N THR A 141 -2.81 -16.60 -3.21
CA THR A 141 -3.21 -17.59 -2.21
C THR A 141 -2.00 -18.43 -1.82
N ILE A 142 -1.63 -18.36 -0.55
CA ILE A 142 -0.52 -19.12 0.03
C ILE A 142 -1.02 -20.21 0.97
N GLN A 143 -0.18 -21.21 1.21
CA GLN A 143 -0.49 -22.31 2.11
C GLN A 143 0.73 -22.72 2.95
N TYR A 144 0.48 -23.12 4.20
CA TYR A 144 1.50 -23.65 5.10
C TYR A 144 0.89 -24.47 6.25
N LYS A 145 1.72 -25.19 6.99
CA LYS A 145 1.32 -25.98 8.18
C LYS A 145 2.23 -25.66 9.35
N ASN A 146 1.65 -25.37 10.52
CA ASN A 146 2.45 -25.03 11.70
C ASN A 146 3.11 -26.28 12.30
N ILE A 147 4.34 -26.55 11.86
CA ILE A 147 5.20 -27.61 12.40
C ILE A 147 6.17 -27.11 13.48
N THR A 148 6.04 -25.85 13.91
CA THR A 148 6.92 -25.26 14.92
C THR A 148 6.47 -25.66 16.33
N SER A 149 7.31 -25.42 17.33
CA SER A 149 7.00 -25.67 18.75
C SER A 149 6.20 -24.53 19.41
N ALA A 150 5.82 -23.51 18.66
CA ALA A 150 5.10 -22.34 19.15
C ALA A 150 3.81 -22.14 18.34
N SER A 151 2.84 -21.45 18.93
CA SER A 151 1.68 -20.99 18.17
C SER A 151 2.09 -19.91 17.17
N LEU A 152 1.48 -19.97 15.99
CA LEU A 152 1.53 -18.91 14.98
C LEU A 152 0.16 -18.22 14.94
N TYR A 153 0.05 -17.15 14.17
CA TYR A 153 -1.21 -16.47 13.91
C TYR A 153 -1.37 -16.31 12.40
N ASP A 154 -2.58 -16.56 11.90
CA ASP A 154 -2.89 -16.27 10.50
C ASP A 154 -3.14 -14.78 10.27
N CYS A 155 -3.33 -14.41 9.00
CA CYS A 155 -3.52 -13.01 8.61
C CYS A 155 -4.80 -12.35 9.17
N GLU A 156 -5.73 -13.13 9.73
CA GLU A 156 -6.93 -12.62 10.41
C GLU A 156 -6.74 -12.58 11.95
N GLY A 157 -5.53 -12.90 12.43
CA GLY A 157 -5.18 -12.91 13.85
C GLY A 157 -5.68 -14.15 14.61
N THR A 158 -6.11 -15.20 13.91
CA THR A 158 -6.56 -16.44 14.53
C THR A 158 -5.34 -17.30 14.87
N GLU A 159 -5.30 -17.81 16.10
CA GLU A 159 -4.21 -18.67 16.56
C GLU A 159 -4.15 -19.99 15.77
N ILE A 160 -2.94 -20.38 15.41
CA ILE A 160 -2.60 -21.68 14.82
C ILE A 160 -1.76 -22.43 15.83
N ALA A 161 -2.37 -23.37 16.54
CA ALA A 161 -1.70 -24.16 17.55
C ALA A 161 -0.45 -24.88 16.99
N SER A 162 0.59 -24.98 17.82
CA SER A 162 1.79 -25.77 17.54
C SER A 162 1.42 -27.20 17.13
N GLY A 163 1.90 -27.65 15.97
CA GLY A 163 1.67 -29.01 15.48
C GLY A 163 0.24 -29.29 14.97
N SER A 164 -0.52 -28.25 14.61
CA SER A 164 -1.84 -28.43 13.98
C SER A 164 -1.77 -29.35 12.75
N SER A 165 -2.77 -30.23 12.62
CA SER A 165 -2.91 -31.14 11.48
C SER A 165 -3.30 -30.43 10.19
N ASP A 166 -3.96 -29.29 10.29
CA ASP A 166 -4.60 -28.63 9.18
C ASP A 166 -3.63 -27.67 8.49
N TRP A 167 -3.75 -27.59 7.18
CA TRP A 167 -3.07 -26.59 6.37
C TRP A 167 -3.79 -25.26 6.50
N VAL A 168 -3.03 -24.23 6.85
CA VAL A 168 -3.47 -22.84 6.84
C VAL A 168 -3.40 -22.34 5.40
N VAL A 169 -4.49 -21.75 4.93
CA VAL A 169 -4.57 -21.11 3.61
C VAL A 169 -4.87 -19.64 3.83
N GLU A 170 -4.09 -18.76 3.23
CA GLU A 170 -4.29 -17.31 3.30
C GLU A 170 -4.42 -16.74 1.90
N ARG A 171 -5.49 -15.99 1.66
CA ARG A 171 -5.81 -15.37 0.38
C ARG A 171 -5.79 -13.86 0.50
N TYR A 172 -4.89 -13.23 -0.26
CA TYR A 172 -4.70 -11.78 -0.36
C TYR A 172 -5.32 -11.26 -1.65
N PHE A 173 -6.29 -10.35 -1.54
CA PHE A 173 -7.07 -9.85 -2.67
C PHE A 173 -7.60 -8.44 -2.42
N ILE A 174 -7.89 -7.72 -3.51
CA ILE A 174 -8.57 -6.42 -3.40
C ILE A 174 -10.08 -6.62 -3.35
N ARG A 175 -10.72 -5.88 -2.44
CA ARG A 175 -12.17 -5.73 -2.39
C ARG A 175 -12.55 -4.27 -2.13
N LYS A 176 -13.84 -3.96 -2.25
CA LYS A 176 -14.37 -2.67 -1.79
C LYS A 176 -14.32 -2.57 -0.26
N ALA A 177 -14.05 -1.37 0.23
CA ALA A 177 -14.23 -1.00 1.62
C ALA A 177 -15.71 -1.10 2.00
N ALA A 178 -16.00 -1.57 3.21
CA ALA A 178 -17.37 -1.64 3.69
C ALA A 178 -17.95 -0.22 3.83
N GLY A 179 -19.05 0.06 3.13
CA GLY A 179 -19.68 1.39 3.13
C GLY A 179 -18.92 2.45 2.32
N GLY A 180 -17.83 2.09 1.63
CA GLY A 180 -17.07 2.99 0.77
C GLY A 180 -17.70 3.18 -0.61
N GLY A 181 -17.22 4.19 -1.33
CA GLY A 181 -17.53 4.45 -2.72
C GLY A 181 -16.96 3.40 -3.68
N ALA A 182 -17.14 3.62 -4.99
CA ALA A 182 -16.69 2.67 -6.02
C ALA A 182 -15.16 2.50 -6.07
N THR A 183 -14.41 3.57 -5.76
CA THR A 183 -12.95 3.68 -5.78
C THR A 183 -12.31 3.44 -4.41
N ASP A 184 -13.11 3.22 -3.36
CA ASP A 184 -12.62 2.91 -2.01
C ASP A 184 -12.32 1.41 -1.93
N LEU A 185 -11.10 1.04 -2.33
CA LEU A 185 -10.63 -0.34 -2.31
C LEU A 185 -9.66 -0.58 -1.14
N VAL A 186 -9.62 -1.82 -0.68
CA VAL A 186 -8.72 -2.30 0.39
C VAL A 186 -8.06 -3.60 -0.05
N LEU A 187 -6.79 -3.80 0.36
CA LEU A 187 -6.18 -5.13 0.32
C LEU A 187 -6.66 -5.89 1.55
N ALA A 188 -7.34 -7.00 1.35
CA ALA A 188 -7.85 -7.84 2.40
C ALA A 188 -7.14 -9.19 2.42
N CYS A 189 -7.12 -9.83 3.59
CA CYS A 189 -6.71 -11.23 3.73
C CYS A 189 -7.82 -12.06 4.36
N SER A 190 -8.17 -13.18 3.73
CA SER A 190 -9.03 -14.20 4.33
C SER A 190 -8.20 -15.46 4.57
N ALA A 191 -8.22 -15.94 5.79
CA ALA A 191 -7.57 -17.15 6.23
C ALA A 191 -8.58 -18.29 6.37
N GLY A 192 -8.11 -19.51 6.17
CA GLY A 192 -8.91 -20.71 6.30
C GLY A 192 -8.06 -21.90 6.69
N ARG A 193 -8.71 -23.05 6.79
CA ARG A 193 -8.11 -24.33 7.15
C ARG A 193 -8.56 -25.39 6.19
N VAL A 194 -7.61 -26.20 5.73
CA VAL A 194 -7.84 -27.35 4.85
C VAL A 194 -7.18 -28.56 5.49
N ASP A 195 -7.87 -29.68 5.59
CA ASP A 195 -7.27 -30.91 6.11
C ASP A 195 -6.27 -31.53 5.11
N GLU A 196 -5.66 -32.65 5.48
CA GLU A 196 -4.67 -33.33 4.64
C GLU A 196 -5.30 -33.87 3.33
N GLU A 197 -6.58 -34.25 3.36
CA GLU A 197 -7.30 -34.76 2.19
C GLU A 197 -7.74 -33.64 1.23
N GLY A 198 -7.74 -32.38 1.66
CA GLY A 198 -8.14 -31.22 0.87
C GLY A 198 -9.54 -30.69 1.16
N VAL A 199 -10.19 -31.15 2.23
CA VAL A 199 -11.51 -30.68 2.67
C VAL A 199 -11.37 -29.35 3.40
N ILE A 200 -12.24 -28.40 3.06
CA ILE A 200 -12.29 -27.09 3.71
C ILE A 200 -12.89 -27.26 5.13
N VAL A 201 -12.04 -27.12 6.15
CA VAL A 201 -12.43 -27.08 7.56
C VAL A 201 -12.89 -25.68 7.95
N THR A 202 -12.22 -24.65 7.44
CA THR A 202 -12.60 -23.24 7.61
C THR A 202 -12.40 -22.51 6.30
N ALA A 203 -13.42 -21.78 5.86
CA ALA A 203 -13.42 -21.15 4.54
C ALA A 203 -12.50 -19.93 4.49
N PHE A 204 -11.56 -19.92 3.54
CA PHE A 204 -10.75 -18.76 3.16
C PHE A 204 -11.40 -17.95 2.02
N THR A 205 -12.68 -18.22 1.72
CA THR A 205 -13.39 -17.63 0.58
C THR A 205 -14.14 -16.35 0.92
N GLY A 206 -14.16 -15.95 2.19
CA GLY A 206 -14.91 -14.82 2.74
C GLY A 206 -14.32 -13.45 2.40
N ASN A 207 -14.83 -12.40 3.07
CA ASN A 207 -14.38 -11.03 2.81
C ASN A 207 -13.03 -10.69 3.44
N GLY A 208 -12.59 -11.43 4.46
CA GLY A 208 -11.30 -11.22 5.11
C GLY A 208 -11.17 -9.90 5.87
N GLU A 209 -10.06 -9.78 6.60
CA GLU A 209 -9.68 -8.59 7.35
C GLU A 209 -8.87 -7.61 6.49
N ILE A 210 -8.92 -6.31 6.81
CA ILE A 210 -8.20 -5.27 6.07
C ILE A 210 -6.72 -5.30 6.46
N ILE A 211 -5.85 -5.47 5.45
CA ILE A 211 -4.39 -5.44 5.61
C ILE A 211 -3.84 -4.07 5.22
N ILE A 212 -4.23 -3.57 4.03
CA ILE A 212 -3.88 -2.22 3.57
C ILE A 212 -5.17 -1.46 3.27
N PRO A 213 -5.50 -0.40 4.04
CA PRO A 213 -6.57 0.50 3.67
C PRO A 213 -6.17 1.34 2.46
N ALA A 214 -7.15 1.72 1.64
CA ALA A 214 -6.99 2.67 0.53
C ALA A 214 -5.89 2.28 -0.48
N ILE A 215 -6.13 1.18 -1.18
CA ILE A 215 -5.28 0.67 -2.26
C ILE A 215 -5.91 0.99 -3.63
N GLU A 216 -5.10 1.15 -4.67
CA GLU A 216 -5.54 1.37 -6.05
C GLU A 216 -5.34 0.11 -6.91
N GLN A 217 -4.25 -0.64 -6.66
CA GLN A 217 -3.91 -1.86 -7.37
C GLN A 217 -2.99 -2.77 -6.54
N PHE A 218 -3.13 -4.08 -6.71
CA PHE A 218 -2.25 -5.11 -6.16
C PHE A 218 -1.82 -6.05 -7.29
N LYS A 219 -0.53 -6.30 -7.45
CA LYS A 219 0.05 -7.13 -8.52
C LYS A 219 1.00 -8.18 -7.94
N VAL A 220 1.05 -9.34 -8.57
CA VAL A 220 1.82 -10.49 -8.12
C VAL A 220 2.53 -11.13 -9.30
N LEU A 221 3.85 -11.31 -9.20
CA LEU A 221 4.64 -12.12 -10.13
C LEU A 221 5.30 -13.29 -9.42
N LEU A 222 5.27 -14.45 -10.06
CA LEU A 222 5.93 -15.67 -9.62
C LEU A 222 7.35 -15.69 -10.18
N GLY A 223 8.33 -15.69 -9.29
CA GLY A 223 9.74 -15.88 -9.61
C GLY A 223 10.07 -17.36 -9.73
N THR A 224 10.33 -17.82 -10.95
CA THR A 224 10.61 -19.21 -11.26
C THR A 224 12.05 -19.42 -11.68
N ILE A 225 12.60 -20.58 -11.29
CA ILE A 225 13.97 -20.95 -11.63
C ILE A 225 13.94 -22.22 -12.47
N THR A 226 14.42 -22.14 -13.72
CA THR A 226 14.61 -23.31 -14.60
C THR A 226 15.99 -23.94 -14.43
N ASP A 227 17.00 -23.14 -14.05
CA ASP A 227 18.36 -23.53 -13.67
C ASP A 227 18.94 -22.46 -12.75
N VAL A 228 20.00 -22.74 -11.98
CA VAL A 228 20.57 -21.87 -10.93
C VAL A 228 20.88 -20.42 -11.37
N ASN A 229 21.06 -20.18 -12.67
CA ASN A 229 21.34 -18.86 -13.25
C ASN A 229 20.18 -18.27 -14.07
N GLN A 230 19.01 -18.90 -14.07
CA GLN A 230 17.85 -18.51 -14.88
C GLN A 230 16.64 -18.28 -13.99
N LEU A 231 16.54 -17.05 -13.45
CA LEU A 231 15.37 -16.56 -12.71
C LEU A 231 14.50 -15.71 -13.64
N SER A 232 13.24 -16.10 -13.78
CA SER A 232 12.23 -15.37 -14.55
C SER A 232 11.05 -14.98 -13.67
N TYR A 233 10.45 -13.83 -13.92
CA TYR A 233 9.23 -13.39 -13.24
C TYR A 233 8.08 -13.42 -14.22
N LEU A 234 6.99 -14.09 -13.84
CA LEU A 234 5.82 -14.20 -14.70
C LEU A 234 4.51 -14.17 -13.90
N PRO A 235 3.40 -13.68 -14.50
CA PRO A 235 2.07 -13.77 -13.90
C PRO A 235 1.62 -15.22 -13.73
N ALA A 236 0.64 -15.44 -12.84
CA ALA A 236 0.08 -16.76 -12.57
C ALA A 236 -0.57 -17.40 -13.81
N SER A 237 -1.30 -16.61 -14.61
CA SER A 237 -1.87 -17.02 -15.90
C SER A 237 -0.82 -17.66 -16.82
N THR A 238 0.30 -16.98 -17.03
CA THR A 238 1.38 -17.41 -17.91
C THR A 238 2.05 -18.66 -17.33
N TYR A 239 2.21 -18.73 -16.01
CA TYR A 239 2.81 -19.90 -15.36
C TYR A 239 1.97 -21.15 -15.61
N LEU A 240 0.65 -21.00 -15.56
CA LEU A 240 -0.30 -22.10 -15.78
C LEU A 240 -0.34 -22.58 -17.23
N THR A 241 0.09 -21.78 -18.23
CA THR A 241 0.16 -22.22 -19.64
C THR A 241 1.47 -22.93 -20.01
N LEU A 242 2.53 -22.82 -19.20
CA LEU A 242 3.81 -23.47 -19.47
C LEU A 242 3.68 -25.01 -19.52
N THR A 243 4.35 -25.68 -20.46
CA THR A 243 4.39 -27.15 -20.51
C THR A 243 5.19 -27.73 -19.34
N GLU A 244 6.40 -27.22 -19.15
CA GLU A 244 7.24 -27.54 -18.00
C GLU A 244 7.00 -26.51 -16.89
N LYS A 245 6.77 -26.98 -15.66
CA LYS A 245 6.47 -26.12 -14.50
C LYS A 245 7.74 -25.89 -13.68
N PRO A 246 8.50 -24.81 -13.93
CA PRO A 246 9.71 -24.52 -13.15
C PRO A 246 9.36 -24.21 -11.69
N ALA A 247 10.29 -24.51 -10.79
CA ALA A 247 10.08 -24.28 -9.37
C ALA A 247 9.86 -22.79 -9.07
N ILE A 248 8.78 -22.47 -8.34
CA ILE A 248 8.54 -21.12 -7.83
C ILE A 248 9.39 -20.93 -6.57
N THR A 249 10.25 -19.92 -6.58
CA THR A 249 11.20 -19.66 -5.48
C THR A 249 11.04 -18.29 -4.86
N THR A 250 10.41 -17.36 -5.57
CA THR A 250 10.28 -15.97 -5.16
C THR A 250 8.89 -15.48 -5.53
N ILE A 251 8.32 -14.58 -4.73
CA ILE A 251 7.12 -13.82 -5.05
C ILE A 251 7.51 -12.35 -5.12
N LYS A 252 7.09 -11.67 -6.19
CA LYS A 252 7.17 -10.22 -6.29
C LYS A 252 5.78 -9.63 -6.11
N LEU A 253 5.63 -8.75 -5.14
CA LEU A 253 4.43 -7.97 -4.91
C LEU A 253 4.64 -6.56 -5.41
N GLY A 254 3.59 -5.98 -6.00
CA GLY A 254 3.53 -4.57 -6.35
C GLY A 254 2.19 -4.00 -5.89
N VAL A 255 2.21 -2.84 -5.24
CA VAL A 255 0.99 -2.15 -4.82
C VAL A 255 1.05 -0.69 -5.21
N ILE A 256 -0.10 -0.12 -5.53
CA ILE A 256 -0.31 1.33 -5.59
C ILE A 256 -1.28 1.66 -4.47
N VAL A 257 -0.87 2.53 -3.56
CA VAL A 257 -1.64 2.90 -2.36
C VAL A 257 -1.86 4.39 -2.34
N ARG A 258 -2.89 4.84 -1.62
CA ARG A 258 -3.21 6.25 -1.46
C ARG A 258 -3.46 6.62 -0.01
N SER A 259 -3.39 7.92 0.29
CA SER A 259 -3.81 8.45 1.58
C SER A 259 -5.32 8.33 1.75
N THR A 260 -5.79 8.21 2.99
CA THR A 260 -7.24 8.30 3.29
C THR A 260 -7.71 9.75 3.37
N THR A 261 -6.80 10.69 3.63
CA THR A 261 -7.09 12.12 3.63
C THR A 261 -6.86 12.71 2.25
N PRO A 262 -7.84 13.42 1.65
CA PRO A 262 -7.64 14.12 0.39
C PRO A 262 -6.77 15.38 0.61
N LEU A 263 -5.94 15.65 -0.38
CA LEU A 263 -5.16 16.86 -0.54
C LEU A 263 -6.05 18.04 -0.97
N ILE A 264 -5.59 19.24 -0.64
CA ILE A 264 -6.30 20.49 -0.93
C ILE A 264 -6.27 20.81 -2.43
N GLU A 265 -5.21 20.39 -3.13
CA GLU A 265 -5.02 20.59 -4.56
C GLU A 265 -4.57 19.28 -5.21
N ASP A 266 -4.73 19.23 -6.54
CA ASP A 266 -4.20 18.14 -7.36
C ASP A 266 -2.66 18.08 -7.20
N PRO A 267 -2.10 16.99 -6.64
CA PRO A 267 -0.65 16.84 -6.44
C PRO A 267 0.13 16.80 -7.76
N GLU A 268 -0.57 16.55 -8.87
CA GLU A 268 -0.01 16.42 -10.22
C GLU A 268 -0.44 17.59 -11.11
N SER A 269 -0.91 18.70 -10.52
CA SER A 269 -1.39 19.89 -11.23
C SER A 269 -0.38 20.47 -12.24
N GLU A 270 0.91 20.39 -11.94
CA GLU A 270 2.01 20.88 -12.78
C GLU A 270 2.45 19.86 -13.87
N LEU A 271 1.95 18.62 -13.84
CA LEU A 271 2.26 17.61 -14.85
C LEU A 271 1.40 17.79 -16.10
N ALA A 272 1.95 17.40 -17.25
CA ALA A 272 1.19 17.28 -18.48
C ALA A 272 0.04 16.28 -18.30
N THR A 273 -1.13 16.56 -18.89
CA THR A 273 -2.33 15.71 -18.76
C THR A 273 -2.09 14.24 -19.12
N GLU A 274 -1.19 13.98 -20.06
CA GLU A 274 -0.85 12.62 -20.46
C GLU A 274 -0.09 11.84 -19.37
N ASP A 275 0.63 12.53 -18.49
CA ASP A 275 1.48 11.96 -17.44
C ASP A 275 0.80 11.84 -16.07
N LYS A 276 -0.36 12.49 -15.90
CA LYS A 276 -1.15 12.36 -14.67
C LYS A 276 -1.62 10.92 -14.44
N GLY A 277 -1.60 10.52 -13.18
CA GLY A 277 -2.07 9.24 -12.67
C GLY A 277 -1.24 8.04 -13.13
N LYS A 278 0.00 8.25 -13.60
CA LYS A 278 0.92 7.18 -14.01
C LYS A 278 1.78 6.71 -12.85
N PHE A 279 1.85 5.39 -12.68
CA PHE A 279 2.72 4.73 -11.72
C PHE A 279 3.45 3.60 -12.41
N VAL A 280 4.69 3.32 -12.01
CA VAL A 280 5.40 2.11 -12.44
C VAL A 280 5.31 1.09 -11.31
N VAL A 281 4.84 -0.11 -11.66
CA VAL A 281 4.71 -1.25 -10.75
C VAL A 281 5.20 -2.51 -11.47
N LEU A 282 6.16 -3.18 -10.86
CA LEU A 282 6.82 -4.38 -11.37
C LEU A 282 7.35 -4.20 -12.80
N GLY A 283 7.87 -3.00 -13.08
CA GLY A 283 8.41 -2.62 -14.39
C GLY A 283 7.36 -2.31 -15.46
N THR A 284 6.07 -2.29 -15.12
CA THR A 284 4.97 -1.95 -16.04
C THR A 284 4.32 -0.63 -15.63
N GLU A 285 4.05 0.25 -16.60
CA GLU A 285 3.29 1.47 -16.37
C GLU A 285 1.80 1.15 -16.13
N GLN A 286 1.23 1.78 -15.11
CA GLN A 286 -0.15 1.67 -14.68
C GLN A 286 -0.75 3.07 -14.68
N LYS A 287 -1.92 3.24 -15.29
CA LYS A 287 -2.61 4.53 -15.35
C LYS A 287 -3.93 4.49 -14.59
N LEU A 288 -4.12 5.41 -13.65
CA LEU A 288 -5.39 5.56 -12.93
C LEU A 288 -6.57 5.77 -13.88
N ASN A 289 -7.72 5.20 -13.51
CA ASN A 289 -8.98 5.48 -14.18
C ASN A 289 -9.41 6.93 -13.95
N THR A 290 -10.31 7.42 -14.80
CA THR A 290 -10.74 8.82 -14.78
C THR A 290 -11.37 9.24 -13.45
N VAL A 291 -12.01 8.33 -12.71
CA VAL A 291 -12.62 8.66 -11.41
C VAL A 291 -11.52 8.87 -10.38
N SER A 292 -10.66 7.88 -10.15
CA SER A 292 -9.57 7.94 -9.18
C SER A 292 -8.55 9.03 -9.49
N MET A 293 -8.27 9.29 -10.77
CA MET A 293 -7.36 10.35 -11.20
C MET A 293 -7.86 11.76 -10.84
N ASN A 294 -9.19 11.95 -10.76
CA ASN A 294 -9.79 13.23 -10.37
C ASN A 294 -9.93 13.38 -8.85
N GLU A 295 -9.53 12.37 -8.07
CA GLU A 295 -9.49 12.44 -6.62
C GLU A 295 -8.09 12.90 -6.18
N ASN A 296 -8.02 14.02 -5.47
CA ASN A 296 -6.77 14.62 -5.01
C ASN A 296 -6.18 13.85 -3.82
N TYR A 297 -5.78 12.59 -3.96
CA TYR A 297 -5.09 11.85 -2.90
C TYR A 297 -3.59 11.78 -3.16
N TYR A 298 -2.80 11.77 -2.08
CA TYR A 298 -1.39 11.41 -2.18
C TYR A 298 -1.29 9.91 -2.51
N ARG A 299 -0.46 9.55 -3.49
CA ARG A 299 -0.32 8.16 -3.96
C ARG A 299 1.13 7.76 -4.09
N ARG A 300 1.40 6.47 -3.89
CA ARG A 300 2.74 5.91 -4.08
C ARG A 300 2.68 4.44 -4.45
N SER A 301 3.61 4.01 -5.30
CA SER A 301 3.83 2.59 -5.56
C SER A 301 4.91 2.02 -4.63
N TYR A 302 4.72 0.77 -4.24
CA TYR A 302 5.70 -0.02 -3.48
C TYR A 302 5.84 -1.40 -4.11
N GLU A 303 7.04 -1.95 -4.06
CA GLU A 303 7.34 -3.29 -4.53
C GLU A 303 8.10 -4.05 -3.45
N SER A 304 7.78 -5.34 -3.28
CA SER A 304 8.53 -6.25 -2.42
C SER A 304 8.90 -7.52 -3.19
N THR A 305 10.08 -8.06 -2.90
CA THR A 305 10.56 -9.34 -3.46
C THR A 305 10.86 -10.29 -2.32
N ILE A 306 10.04 -11.34 -2.20
CA ILE A 306 10.06 -12.29 -1.10
C ILE A 306 10.55 -13.64 -1.59
N THR A 307 11.67 -14.13 -1.07
CA THR A 307 12.16 -15.48 -1.33
C THR A 307 11.45 -16.50 -0.43
N LEU A 308 10.96 -17.59 -1.01
CA LEU A 308 10.29 -18.68 -0.30
C LEU A 308 11.34 -19.59 0.36
N ARG A 309 11.33 -19.70 1.70
CA ARG A 309 12.41 -20.39 2.46
C ARG A 309 12.53 -21.87 2.13
N SER A 310 11.41 -22.52 1.86
CA SER A 310 11.34 -23.95 1.57
C SER A 310 11.50 -24.27 0.07
N ALA A 311 11.62 -23.26 -0.80
CA ALA A 311 11.86 -23.46 -2.23
C ALA A 311 13.36 -23.45 -2.53
N ARG A 312 13.91 -24.60 -2.91
CA ARG A 312 15.34 -24.71 -3.26
C ARG A 312 15.51 -25.49 -4.55
N VAL A 313 16.24 -24.91 -5.48
CA VAL A 313 16.77 -25.58 -6.67
C VAL A 313 18.27 -25.78 -6.43
N MET A 314 18.74 -27.04 -6.53
CA MET A 314 20.16 -27.38 -6.42
C MET A 314 20.65 -27.97 -7.74
N SER A 315 21.75 -27.46 -8.28
CA SER A 315 22.43 -28.11 -9.40
C SER A 315 23.53 -29.04 -8.88
N VAL A 316 23.55 -30.29 -9.35
CA VAL A 316 24.66 -31.21 -9.07
C VAL A 316 25.80 -30.87 -10.00
N THR A 317 26.78 -30.13 -9.50
CA THR A 317 28.02 -29.85 -10.21
C THR A 317 29.09 -30.86 -9.79
N GLY A 318 29.48 -31.78 -10.69
CA GLY A 318 30.63 -32.66 -10.45
C GLY A 318 30.53 -34.13 -10.86
N LEU A 319 29.37 -34.64 -11.29
CA LEU A 319 29.32 -35.99 -11.86
C LEU A 319 29.73 -35.94 -13.34
N LYS A 320 31.01 -36.21 -13.62
CA LYS A 320 31.40 -36.73 -14.94
C LYS A 320 30.70 -38.09 -15.11
N SER A 321 29.73 -38.16 -16.02
CA SER A 321 29.28 -39.43 -16.56
C SER A 321 30.48 -40.13 -17.21
N ASN A 322 31.05 -41.12 -16.52
CA ASN A 322 31.87 -42.15 -17.13
C ASN A 322 31.02 -43.41 -17.31
N VAL A 323 29.88 -43.27 -18.00
CA VAL A 323 29.17 -44.44 -18.55
C VAL A 323 29.24 -44.31 -20.07
N THR A 324 30.36 -44.76 -20.62
CA THR A 324 30.42 -45.22 -22.01
C THR A 324 29.75 -46.58 -22.10
N SER A 325 28.69 -46.63 -22.91
CA SER A 325 28.12 -47.77 -23.68
C SER A 325 28.41 -49.18 -23.19
#